data_AF-A0ABD2JIZ5-F1
#
_entry.id   AF-A0ABD2JIZ5-F1
#
_cell.length_a   1.000
_cell.length_b   1.000
_cell.length_c   1.000
_cell.angle_alpha   90.00
_cell.angle_beta   90.00
_cell.angle_gamma   90.00
#
_symmetry.space_group_name_H-M   'P 1'
#
loop_
_entity.id
_entity.type
_entity.pdbx_description
1 polymer ?
#
loop_
_entity_poly.entity_id
_entity_poly.type
_entity_poly.pdbx_seq_one_letter_code
_entity_poly.pdbx_strand_id
1 'polypeptide(L)'
;MKNSEALLYKLHTPNMVVDISKMEPYSPPVSHALFPHLTTVLLSIGLIFTAWFFVHGVTSTKKTRNLVKELFIGTLASVFLGFGTLFLMLWVGIYV
;
A
#
# COMPACT_ATOMS: atom_id res chain seq x y z
N MET A 1 54.02 -29.03 13.34
CA MET A 1 53.03 -29.59 12.37
C MET A 1 51.57 -29.37 12.80
N LYS A 2 51.25 -28.41 13.68
CA LYS A 2 49.89 -28.23 14.25
C LYS A 2 49.26 -26.86 14.00
N ASN A 3 49.81 -26.11 13.03
CA ASN A 3 49.34 -24.77 12.65
C ASN A 3 48.96 -24.68 11.15
N SER A 4 48.91 -25.82 10.46
CA SER A 4 48.43 -25.87 9.07
C SER A 4 46.94 -26.21 9.02
N GLU A 5 46.43 -27.02 9.94
CA GLU A 5 44.99 -27.36 10.01
C GLU A 5 44.13 -26.22 10.54
N ALA A 6 44.75 -25.26 11.25
CA ALA A 6 44.08 -24.09 11.75
C ALA A 6 43.77 -23.03 10.67
N LEU A 7 44.43 -23.11 9.52
CA LEU A 7 44.21 -22.14 8.43
C LEU A 7 43.14 -22.62 7.44
N LEU A 8 42.77 -23.90 7.50
CA LEU A 8 41.76 -24.51 6.63
C LEU A 8 40.35 -24.27 7.19
N TYR A 9 40.20 -24.11 8.52
CA TYR A 9 38.91 -23.73 9.12
C TYR A 9 38.57 -22.23 8.96
N LYS A 10 39.55 -21.39 8.60
CA LYS A 10 39.38 -19.92 8.45
C LYS A 10 39.10 -19.47 7.02
N LEU A 11 39.12 -20.37 6.03
CA LEU A 11 38.93 -20.06 4.60
C LEU A 11 37.61 -20.58 4.02
N HIS A 12 36.81 -21.32 4.80
CA HIS A 12 35.50 -21.84 4.38
C HIS A 12 34.35 -21.36 5.27
N THR A 13 34.46 -20.18 5.87
CA THR A 13 33.24 -19.40 6.07
C THR A 13 32.81 -18.94 4.68
N PRO A 14 31.80 -19.55 4.02
CA PRO A 14 31.18 -18.88 2.90
C PRO A 14 30.84 -17.50 3.41
N ASN A 15 31.34 -16.48 2.73
CA ASN A 15 31.04 -15.11 2.99
C ASN A 15 29.53 -14.94 2.71
N MET A 16 28.70 -15.41 3.63
CA MET A 16 27.29 -15.04 3.76
C MET A 16 27.18 -13.65 4.37
N VAL A 17 28.30 -12.92 4.48
CA VAL A 17 28.29 -11.47 4.34
C VAL A 17 27.81 -11.23 2.92
N VAL A 18 26.51 -11.02 2.79
CA VAL A 18 25.90 -10.54 1.56
C VAL A 18 26.78 -9.39 1.06
N ASP A 19 27.39 -9.60 -0.10
CA ASP A 19 28.30 -8.64 -0.71
C ASP A 19 27.45 -7.45 -1.15
N ILE A 20 27.27 -6.48 -0.23
CA ILE A 20 26.46 -5.27 -0.39
C ILE A 20 26.84 -4.47 -1.65
N SER A 21 28.05 -4.69 -2.16
CA SER A 21 28.56 -4.12 -3.42
C SER A 21 27.78 -4.59 -4.66
N LYS A 22 27.07 -5.72 -4.55
CA LYS A 22 26.25 -6.32 -5.62
C LYS A 22 24.75 -6.08 -5.45
N MET A 23 24.34 -5.34 -4.42
CA MET A 23 22.93 -4.96 -4.24
C MET A 23 22.60 -3.77 -5.13
N GLU A 24 21.52 -3.91 -5.91
CA GLU A 24 20.94 -2.77 -6.61
C GLU A 24 20.36 -1.79 -5.57
N PRO A 25 20.65 -0.48 -5.67
CA PRO A 25 20.05 0.50 -4.79
C PRO A 25 18.52 0.45 -4.88
N TYR A 26 17.86 0.39 -3.72
CA TYR A 26 16.40 0.38 -3.66
C TYR A 26 15.85 1.72 -4.16
N SER A 27 15.24 1.69 -5.34
CA SER A 27 14.42 2.80 -5.82
C SER A 27 12.97 2.54 -5.42
N PRO A 28 12.31 3.47 -4.72
CA PRO A 28 10.90 3.30 -4.37
C PRO A 28 10.05 3.21 -5.65
N PRO A 29 9.04 2.32 -5.70
CA PRO A 29 8.21 2.10 -6.89
C PRO A 29 7.32 3.31 -7.22
N VAL A 30 7.17 4.26 -6.29
CA VAL A 30 6.39 5.49 -6.49
C VAL A 30 7.24 6.68 -6.07
N SER A 31 7.39 7.64 -6.99
CA SER A 31 8.07 8.91 -6.73
C SER A 31 7.23 9.79 -5.80
N HIS A 32 7.88 10.44 -4.83
CA HIS A 32 7.27 11.35 -3.86
C HIS A 32 6.44 12.48 -4.50
N ALA A 33 6.78 12.88 -5.73
CA ALA A 33 6.06 13.92 -6.48
C ALA A 33 4.64 13.50 -6.90
N LEU A 34 4.35 12.20 -6.98
CA LEU A 34 3.07 11.67 -7.46
C LEU A 34 2.06 11.42 -6.34
N PHE A 35 2.50 11.35 -5.08
CA PHE A 35 1.62 11.13 -3.93
C PHE A 35 0.46 12.13 -3.80
N PRO A 36 0.66 13.46 -3.89
CA PRO A 36 -0.45 14.40 -3.79
C PRO A 36 -1.44 14.23 -4.94
N HIS A 37 -0.97 13.98 -6.17
CA HIS A 37 -1.85 13.77 -7.32
C HIS A 37 -2.72 12.51 -7.16
N LEU A 38 -2.10 11.39 -6.79
CA LEU A 38 -2.81 10.13 -6.58
C LEU A 38 -3.82 10.23 -5.42
N THR A 39 -3.40 10.80 -4.29
CA THR A 39 -4.27 11.04 -3.12
C THR A 39 -5.51 11.83 -3.52
N THR A 40 -5.32 12.97 -4.20
CA THR A 40 -6.42 13.88 -4.52
C THR A 40 -7.45 13.22 -5.44
N VAL A 41 -6.99 12.44 -6.42
CA VAL A 41 -7.88 11.72 -7.34
C VAL A 41 -8.64 10.59 -6.64
N LEU A 42 -7.95 9.74 -5.87
CA LEU A 42 -8.60 8.63 -5.15
C LEU A 42 -9.59 9.10 -4.09
N LEU A 43 -9.25 10.17 -3.37
CA LEU A 43 -10.05 10.69 -2.26
C LEU A 43 -11.27 11.47 -2.79
N SER A 44 -11.10 12.27 -3.86
CA SER A 44 -12.22 12.98 -4.49
C SER A 44 -13.27 12.00 -5.05
N ILE A 45 -12.85 10.98 -5.78
CA ILE A 45 -13.79 9.99 -6.32
C ILE A 45 -14.42 9.14 -5.21
N GLY A 46 -13.63 8.75 -4.20
CA GLY A 46 -14.12 8.02 -3.03
C GLY A 46 -15.21 8.77 -2.27
N LEU A 47 -15.02 10.08 -2.03
CA LEU A 47 -16.03 10.92 -1.36
C LEU A 47 -17.33 11.05 -2.17
N ILE A 48 -17.23 11.18 -3.50
CA ILE A 48 -18.41 11.22 -4.38
C ILE A 48 -19.17 9.88 -4.31
N PHE A 49 -18.46 8.76 -4.34
CA PHE A 49 -19.07 7.43 -4.20
C PHE A 49 -19.70 7.22 -2.82
N THR A 50 -19.08 7.71 -1.75
CA THR A 50 -19.67 7.67 -0.40
C THR A 50 -20.91 8.54 -0.28
N ALA A 51 -20.92 9.73 -0.88
CA ALA A 51 -22.12 10.57 -0.94
C ALA A 51 -23.25 9.86 -1.70
N TRP A 52 -22.92 9.21 -2.83
CA TRP A 52 -23.87 8.40 -3.58
C TRP A 52 -24.40 7.22 -2.77
N PHE A 53 -23.53 6.52 -2.03
CA PHE A 53 -23.93 5.45 -1.11
C PHE A 53 -24.86 5.96 -0.01
N PHE A 54 -24.59 7.11 0.58
CA PHE A 54 -25.51 7.72 1.55
C PHE A 54 -26.86 8.01 0.91
N VAL A 55 -26.91 8.68 -0.24
CA VAL A 55 -28.17 8.98 -0.94
C VAL A 55 -28.95 7.70 -1.23
N HIS A 56 -28.33 6.67 -1.78
CA HIS A 56 -29.03 5.44 -2.17
C HIS A 56 -29.33 4.49 -1.02
N GLY A 57 -28.48 4.44 0.00
CA GLY A 57 -28.59 3.55 1.16
C GLY A 57 -29.46 4.11 2.29
N VAL A 58 -29.46 5.44 2.49
CA VAL A 58 -30.26 6.09 3.55
C VAL A 58 -31.61 6.62 3.07
N THR A 59 -31.78 6.86 1.77
CA THR A 59 -33.03 7.45 1.21
C THR A 59 -33.96 6.39 0.58
N SER A 60 -33.49 5.15 0.35
CA SER A 60 -34.32 4.10 -0.28
C SER A 60 -35.45 3.61 0.64
N THR A 61 -36.71 3.73 0.16
CA THR A 61 -37.89 3.18 0.86
C THR A 61 -38.12 1.70 0.56
N LYS A 62 -38.85 1.02 1.46
CA LYS A 62 -38.89 -0.45 1.68
C LYS A 62 -39.29 -1.36 0.50
N LYS A 63 -39.68 -0.83 -0.68
CA LYS A 63 -40.28 -1.61 -1.78
C LYS A 63 -39.38 -1.89 -3.00
N THR A 64 -38.20 -1.28 -3.09
CA THR A 64 -37.26 -1.49 -4.23
C THR A 64 -35.81 -1.74 -3.79
N ARG A 65 -35.58 -2.05 -2.50
CA ARG A 65 -34.23 -2.24 -1.95
C ARG A 65 -33.50 -3.38 -2.66
N ASN A 66 -32.43 -3.03 -3.34
CA ASN A 66 -31.44 -3.97 -3.83
C ASN A 66 -30.18 -3.79 -2.98
N LEU A 67 -30.21 -4.39 -1.78
CA LEU A 67 -29.11 -4.36 -0.81
C LEU A 67 -27.76 -4.72 -1.43
N VAL A 68 -27.77 -5.65 -2.39
CA VAL A 68 -26.57 -6.07 -3.13
C VAL A 68 -25.97 -4.92 -3.92
N LYS A 69 -26.79 -4.13 -4.64
CA LYS A 69 -26.30 -2.98 -5.42
C LYS A 69 -25.80 -1.85 -4.51
N GLU A 70 -26.51 -1.59 -3.41
CA GLU A 70 -26.10 -0.61 -2.40
C GLU A 70 -24.75 -1.02 -1.77
N LEU A 71 -24.59 -2.29 -1.40
CA LEU A 71 -23.36 -2.82 -0.81
C LEU A 71 -22.19 -2.83 -1.80
N PHE A 72 -22.44 -3.07 -3.08
CA PHE A 72 -21.41 -2.99 -4.11
C PHE A 72 -20.83 -1.57 -4.21
N ILE A 73 -21.70 -0.55 -4.21
CA ILE A 73 -21.28 0.86 -4.25
C ILE A 73 -20.54 1.23 -2.96
N GLY A 74 -21.03 0.78 -1.80
CA GLY A 74 -20.36 1.02 -0.51
C GLY A 74 -18.99 0.33 -0.40
N THR A 75 -18.86 -0.90 -0.92
CA THR A 75 -17.58 -1.62 -0.96
C THR A 75 -16.58 -0.91 -1.86
N LEU A 76 -17.00 -0.48 -3.06
CA LEU A 76 -16.16 0.31 -3.96
C LEU A 76 -15.71 1.61 -3.29
N ALA A 77 -16.63 2.35 -2.66
CA ALA A 77 -16.33 3.58 -1.94
C ALA A 77 -15.28 3.36 -0.84
N SER A 78 -15.43 2.28 -0.05
CA SER A 78 -14.50 1.92 1.03
C SER A 78 -13.10 1.60 0.52
N VAL A 79 -12.98 0.88 -0.61
CA VAL A 79 -11.68 0.58 -1.22
C VAL A 79 -10.98 1.86 -1.69
N PHE A 80 -11.69 2.76 -2.38
CA PHE A 80 -11.12 4.02 -2.86
C PHE A 80 -10.74 4.97 -1.72
N LEU A 81 -11.59 5.11 -0.69
CA LEU A 81 -11.26 5.91 0.49
C LEU A 81 -10.14 5.30 1.33
N GLY A 82 -10.08 3.97 1.45
CA GLY A 82 -9.02 3.26 2.15
C GLY A 82 -7.67 3.53 1.51
N PHE A 83 -7.53 3.26 0.21
CA PHE A 83 -6.31 3.58 -0.52
C PHE A 83 -6.00 5.08 -0.54
N GLY A 84 -7.00 5.94 -0.71
CA GLY A 84 -6.82 7.39 -0.66
C GLY A 84 -6.26 7.86 0.68
N THR A 85 -6.71 7.28 1.79
CA THR A 85 -6.23 7.62 3.14
C THR A 85 -4.80 7.13 3.37
N LEU A 86 -4.41 5.98 2.82
CA LEU A 86 -3.02 5.52 2.85
C LEU A 86 -2.09 6.53 2.16
N PHE A 87 -2.42 6.93 0.92
CA PHE A 87 -1.61 7.93 0.21
C PHE A 87 -1.59 9.31 0.90
N LEU A 88 -2.69 9.70 1.57
CA LEU A 88 -2.73 10.90 2.41
C LEU A 88 -1.72 10.81 3.56
N MET A 89 -1.64 9.65 4.23
CA MET A 89 -0.71 9.42 5.34
C MET A 89 0.75 9.54 4.87
N LEU A 90 1.09 8.92 3.73
CA LEU A 90 2.39 9.08 3.08
C LEU A 90 2.67 10.54 2.69
N TRP A 91 1.65 11.29 2.25
CA TRP A 91 1.81 12.70 1.88
C TRP A 91 2.07 13.62 3.09
N VAL A 92 1.42 13.36 4.23
CA VAL A 92 1.64 14.09 5.49
C VAL A 92 3.02 13.77 6.11
N GLY A 93 3.72 12.75 5.59
CA GLY A 93 5.02 12.30 6.08
C GLY A 93 4.94 11.24 7.17
N ILE A 94 3.77 10.64 7.36
CA ILE A 94 3.57 9.50 8.24
C ILE A 94 3.69 8.23 7.39
N TYR A 95 4.84 7.57 7.49
CA TYR A 95 5.11 6.32 6.79
C TYR A 95 4.56 5.15 7.61
N VAL A 96 3.73 4.31 6.98
CA VAL A 96 3.15 3.09 7.55
C VAL A 96 3.79 1.85 6.94
#